data_AF-A0A497BJC8-F1
#
_entry.id   AF-A0A497BJC8-F1
#
_cell.length_a   1.000
_cell.length_b   1.000
_cell.length_c   1.000
_cell.angle_alpha   90.00
_cell.angle_beta   90.00
_cell.angle_gamma   90.00
#
_symmetry.space_group_name_H-M   'P 1'
#
loop_
_entity.id
_entity.type
_entity.pdbx_description
1 polymer ?
#
loop_
_entity_poly.entity_id
_entity_poly.type
_entity_poly.pdbx_seq_one_letter_code
_entity_poly.pdbx_strand_id
1 'polypeptide(L)'
;MEKAQCICCGNWLSVESLGDDPLTLSPVYDGLIFRASGNYGSTIFDPMPIGQEEYLQVIICDDCVKRNLKRVTRIYNIKHVVVSDVEEFTP
;
A
#
# COMPACT_ATOMS: atom_id res chain seq x y z
N MET A 1 3.61 -21.26 -3.25
CA MET A 1 2.49 -20.37 -2.91
C MET A 1 2.60 -20.05 -1.44
N GLU A 2 2.86 -18.78 -1.13
CA GLU A 2 3.13 -18.33 0.22
C GLU A 2 1.83 -17.95 0.93
N LYS A 3 1.90 -17.74 2.24
CA LYS A 3 0.76 -17.33 3.04
C LYS A 3 1.12 -16.18 3.95
N ALA A 4 0.18 -15.26 4.13
CA ALA A 4 0.32 -14.17 5.08
C ALA A 4 -0.97 -13.98 5.89
N GLN A 5 -0.85 -13.39 7.09
CA GLN A 5 -1.97 -13.23 8.00
C GLN A 5 -2.61 -11.85 7.92
N CYS A 6 -3.94 -11.83 8.01
CA CYS A 6 -4.69 -10.60 8.25
C CYS A 6 -4.42 -10.10 9.68
N ILE A 7 -3.95 -8.87 9.82
CA ILE A 7 -3.67 -8.24 11.13
C ILE A 7 -4.92 -8.12 12.01
N CYS A 8 -6.11 -8.03 11.40
CA CYS A 8 -7.36 -7.82 12.13
C CYS A 8 -7.97 -9.11 12.70
N CYS A 9 -7.81 -10.25 12.03
CA CYS A 9 -8.52 -11.49 12.40
C CYS A 9 -7.64 -12.75 12.43
N GLY A 10 -6.38 -12.67 11.99
CA GLY A 10 -5.46 -13.81 11.96
C GLY A 10 -5.69 -14.81 10.82
N ASN A 11 -6.68 -14.60 9.95
CA ASN A 11 -6.91 -15.47 8.79
C ASN A 11 -5.69 -15.48 7.87
N TRP A 12 -5.35 -16.65 7.36
CA TRP A 12 -4.29 -16.83 6.36
C TRP A 12 -4.82 -16.59 4.95
N LEU A 13 -4.13 -15.76 4.19
CA LEU A 13 -4.40 -15.44 2.79
C LEU A 13 -3.29 -15.99 1.91
N SER A 14 -3.65 -16.40 0.70
CA SER A 14 -2.69 -16.81 -0.32
C SER A 14 -2.00 -15.58 -0.89
N VAL A 15 -0.68 -15.66 -1.04
CA VAL A 15 0.13 -14.61 -1.66
C VAL A 15 1.11 -15.20 -2.67
N GLU A 16 1.42 -14.44 -3.71
CA GLU A 16 2.47 -14.77 -4.67
C GLU A 16 3.74 -13.97 -4.39
N SER A 17 4.90 -14.59 -4.56
CA SER A 17 6.20 -13.92 -4.60
C SER A 17 6.63 -13.79 -6.06
N LEU A 18 7.09 -12.61 -6.46
CA LEU A 18 7.69 -12.39 -7.78
C LEU A 18 9.16 -12.79 -7.72
N GLY A 19 9.42 -14.08 -7.84
CA GLY A 19 10.76 -14.66 -7.73
C GLY A 19 11.11 -15.09 -6.30
N ASP A 20 12.40 -15.23 -6.03
CA ASP A 20 12.93 -15.71 -4.75
C ASP A 20 13.05 -14.60 -3.68
N ASP A 21 12.62 -13.38 -4.00
CA ASP A 21 12.71 -12.24 -3.09
C ASP A 21 11.44 -12.13 -2.22
N PRO A 22 11.52 -12.42 -0.90
CA PRO A 22 10.37 -12.32 0.01
C PRO A 22 9.84 -10.90 0.16
N LEU A 23 10.57 -9.88 -0.32
CA LEU A 23 10.11 -8.49 -0.35
C LEU A 23 9.13 -8.22 -1.50
N THR A 24 8.91 -9.18 -2.40
CA THR A 24 8.07 -8.99 -3.60
C THR A 24 6.66 -9.54 -3.50
N LEU A 25 6.20 -9.94 -2.30
CA LEU A 25 4.86 -10.52 -2.09
C LEU A 25 3.74 -9.64 -2.70
N SER A 26 3.22 -10.03 -3.86
CA SER A 26 2.17 -9.35 -4.62
C SER A 26 1.79 -10.20 -5.84
N PRO A 27 0.49 -10.47 -6.10
CA PRO A 27 -0.68 -9.97 -5.37
C PRO A 27 -0.99 -10.74 -4.08
N VAL A 28 -1.82 -10.14 -3.22
CA VAL A 28 -2.51 -10.83 -2.12
C VAL A 28 -3.93 -11.14 -2.59
N TYR A 29 -4.32 -12.41 -2.57
CA TYR A 29 -5.68 -12.80 -2.93
C TYR A 29 -6.63 -12.56 -1.76
N ASP A 30 -7.83 -12.03 -2.05
CA ASP A 30 -8.89 -11.73 -1.06
C ASP A 30 -8.46 -10.77 0.07
N GLY A 31 -7.56 -9.85 -0.23
CA GLY A 31 -7.13 -8.83 0.71
C GLY A 31 -6.33 -7.68 0.11
N LEU A 32 -5.96 -6.78 1.01
CA LEU A 32 -5.13 -5.61 0.73
C LEU A 32 -3.77 -5.78 1.39
N ILE A 33 -2.73 -5.29 0.72
CA ILE A 33 -1.37 -5.23 1.22
C ILE A 33 -0.90 -3.78 1.29
N PHE A 34 -0.31 -3.41 2.41
CA PHE A 34 0.28 -2.09 2.65
C PHE A 34 1.73 -2.28 3.06
N ARG A 35 2.63 -1.52 2.45
CA ARG A 35 4.04 -1.48 2.82
C ARG A 35 4.47 -0.08 3.17
N ALA A 36 5.23 0.05 4.25
CA ALA A 36 5.89 1.30 4.62
C ALA A 36 7.41 1.05 4.70
N SER A 37 8.18 1.98 4.14
CA SER A 37 9.65 2.03 4.19
C SER A 37 10.16 3.04 5.21
N GLY A 38 9.38 3.35 6.25
CA GLY A 38 9.76 4.24 7.35
C GLY A 38 8.70 5.28 7.74
N ASN A 39 8.82 5.83 8.96
CA ASN A 39 7.89 6.79 9.55
C ASN A 39 8.64 8.03 10.09
N TYR A 40 8.56 9.18 9.40
CA TYR A 40 9.17 10.43 9.86
C TYR A 40 8.27 11.14 10.90
N GLY A 41 8.57 11.01 12.21
CA GLY A 41 7.95 11.87 13.25
C GLY A 41 7.36 11.25 14.55
N SER A 42 7.76 10.06 14.99
CA SER A 42 7.49 9.45 16.34
C SER A 42 6.11 8.81 16.59
N THR A 43 5.95 7.46 16.59
CA THR A 43 6.48 6.45 17.57
C THR A 43 6.83 5.02 16.99
N ILE A 44 8.05 4.72 16.49
CA ILE A 44 8.44 4.78 15.06
C ILE A 44 8.85 3.38 14.54
N PHE A 45 8.56 3.09 13.28
CA PHE A 45 9.32 2.15 12.44
C PHE A 45 10.30 2.96 11.58
N ASP A 46 11.60 2.73 11.76
CA ASP A 46 12.68 3.57 11.22
C ASP A 46 13.71 2.70 10.44
N PRO A 47 13.42 2.30 9.19
CA PRO A 47 14.35 1.53 8.39
C PRO A 47 15.37 2.45 7.71
N MET A 48 16.65 2.19 7.97
CA MET A 48 17.80 2.77 7.27
C MET A 48 18.81 1.68 6.93
N PRO A 49 18.80 1.17 5.69
CA PRO A 49 19.79 0.18 5.30
C PRO A 49 20.41 0.52 3.94
N ILE A 50 21.66 0.99 3.96
CA ILE A 50 22.48 1.05 2.75
C ILE A 50 22.75 -0.41 2.31
N GLY A 51 21.88 -0.96 1.47
CA GLY A 51 22.03 -2.29 0.86
C GLY A 51 21.15 -3.44 1.41
N GLN A 52 20.18 -3.20 2.31
CA GLN A 52 19.24 -4.23 2.79
C GLN A 52 17.81 -3.71 2.93
N GLU A 53 16.97 -3.82 1.89
CA GLU A 53 15.60 -3.29 1.95
C GLU A 53 14.76 -3.92 3.08
N GLU A 54 14.21 -3.09 3.97
CA GLU A 54 13.32 -3.50 5.06
C GLU A 54 12.00 -2.73 4.99
N TYR A 55 10.88 -3.44 5.12
CA TYR A 55 9.54 -2.87 5.08
C TYR A 55 8.70 -3.37 6.24
N LEU A 56 7.85 -2.50 6.79
CA LEU A 56 6.67 -2.97 7.49
C LEU A 56 5.62 -3.36 6.47
N GLN A 57 5.18 -4.61 6.55
CA GLN A 57 4.09 -5.14 5.74
C GLN A 57 2.86 -5.40 6.60
N VAL A 58 1.72 -4.86 6.19
CA VAL A 58 0.41 -5.09 6.81
C VAL A 58 -0.53 -5.65 5.76
N ILE A 59 -1.22 -6.74 6.11
CA ILE A 59 -2.25 -7.36 5.27
C ILE A 59 -3.59 -7.33 6.00
N ILE A 60 -4.65 -7.00 5.25
CA ILE A 60 -6.02 -6.95 5.74
C ILE A 60 -6.92 -7.71 4.75
N CYS A 61 -7.64 -8.73 5.21
CA CYS A 61 -8.57 -9.47 4.34
C CYS A 61 -9.82 -8.65 3.99
N ASP A 62 -10.42 -8.99 2.86
CA ASP A 62 -11.64 -8.35 2.35
C ASP A 62 -12.78 -8.36 3.37
N ASP A 63 -12.96 -9.43 4.14
CA ASP A 63 -14.00 -9.51 5.16
C ASP A 63 -13.79 -8.50 6.28
N CYS A 64 -12.54 -8.27 6.69
CA CYS A 64 -12.21 -7.27 7.70
C CYS A 64 -12.39 -5.84 7.16
N VAL A 65 -12.07 -5.60 5.89
CA VAL A 65 -12.37 -4.33 5.21
C VAL A 65 -13.88 -4.11 5.14
N LYS A 66 -14.65 -5.12 4.70
CA LYS A 66 -16.11 -5.09 4.58
C LYS A 66 -16.81 -4.80 5.92
N ARG A 67 -16.33 -5.39 7.02
CA ARG A 67 -16.86 -5.10 8.38
C ARG A 67 -16.60 -3.67 8.84
N ASN A 68 -15.58 -3.02 8.28
CA ASN A 68 -15.16 -1.67 8.67
C ASN A 68 -15.43 -0.62 7.58
N LEU A 69 -16.31 -0.89 6.60
CA LEU A 69 -16.57 0.02 5.46
C LEU A 69 -16.89 1.45 5.86
N LYS A 70 -17.57 1.67 6.98
CA LYS A 70 -17.89 3.02 7.50
C LYS A 70 -16.66 3.85 7.88
N ARG A 71 -15.50 3.20 8.06
CA ARG A 71 -14.20 3.80 8.38
C ARG A 71 -13.24 3.81 7.18
N VAL A 72 -13.64 3.23 6.05
CA VAL A 72 -12.85 3.21 4.83
C VAL A 72 -13.23 4.44 4.02
N THR A 73 -12.30 5.39 3.91
CA THR A 73 -12.49 6.55 3.04
C THR A 73 -11.95 6.23 1.66
N ARG A 74 -12.84 6.17 0.67
CA ARG A 74 -12.43 6.18 -0.74
C ARG A 74 -12.11 7.62 -1.12
N ILE A 75 -10.83 7.95 -1.18
CA ILE A 75 -10.38 9.24 -1.70
C ILE A 75 -10.20 9.08 -3.21
N TYR A 76 -10.89 9.92 -3.97
CA TYR A 76 -10.64 10.14 -5.38
C TYR A 76 -10.24 11.62 -5.51
N ASN A 77 -9.15 11.92 -6.22
CA ASN A 77 -8.88 13.27 -6.73
C ASN A 77 -9.36 13.26 -8.19
N ILE A 78 -10.35 14.05 -8.63
CA ILE A 78 -10.74 15.44 -8.27
C ILE A 78 -9.63 16.44 -8.62
N LYS A 79 -9.34 16.55 -9.93
CA LYS A 79 -9.16 17.80 -10.68
C LYS A 79 -9.16 17.50 -12.18
N HIS A 80 -10.24 17.90 -12.87
CA HIS A 80 -10.12 18.42 -14.22
C HIS A 80 -9.20 19.64 -14.11
N VAL A 81 -8.06 19.62 -14.77
CA VAL A 81 -7.27 20.84 -14.96
C VAL A 81 -8.02 21.67 -16.01
N VAL A 82 -8.79 22.66 -15.57
CA VAL A 82 -9.09 23.85 -16.37
C VAL A 82 -8.13 24.93 -15.88
N VAL A 83 -7.05 25.14 -16.63
CA VAL A 83 -6.39 26.43 -16.73
C VAL A 83 -5.82 26.55 -18.13
N SER A 84 -6.26 27.60 -18.83
CA SER A 84 -5.75 28.05 -20.12
C SER A 84 -4.35 28.62 -19.93
N ASP A 85 -3.33 27.99 -20.53
CA ASP A 85 -2.11 28.72 -20.86
C ASP A 85 -2.35 29.43 -22.19
N VAL A 86 -2.38 30.75 -22.10
CA VAL A 86 -2.33 31.67 -23.24
C VAL A 86 -0.90 31.56 -23.79
N GLU A 87 -0.74 31.00 -24.99
CA GLU A 87 0.47 31.28 -25.75
C GLU A 87 0.39 32.71 -26.27
N GLU A 88 1.19 33.60 -25.66
CA GLU A 88 1.46 34.91 -26.23
C GLU A 88 2.21 34.73 -27.55
N PHE A 89 1.59 35.25 -28.61
CA PHE A 89 2.19 35.38 -29.92
C PHE A 89 3.51 36.16 -29.79
N THR A 90 4.60 35.58 -30.29
CA THR A 90 5.86 36.27 -30.51
C THR A 90 6.24 36.13 -31.99
N PRO A 91 6.82 37.19 -32.58
CA PRO A 91 6.32 37.87 -33.78
C PRO A 91 6.47 37.12 -35.11
#